data_AF-A0A4P9VWV1-F1
#
_entry.id   AF-A0A4P9VWV1-F1
#
_cell.length_a   1.000
_cell.length_b   1.000
_cell.length_c   1.000
_cell.angle_alpha   90.00
_cell.angle_beta   90.00
_cell.angle_gamma   90.00
#
_symmetry.space_group_name_H-M   'P 1'
#
loop_
_entity.id
_entity.type
_entity.pdbx_description
1 polymer ?
#
loop_
_entity_poly.entity_id
_entity_poly.type
_entity_poly.pdbx_seq_one_letter_code
_entity_poly.pdbx_strand_id
1 'polypeptide(L)'
;LRYETLISLTRALKGAGKSSTDLMIKDFLKIAKSGLTDKMLLIRVASAEVIHIAVYTCTSQPPPMKADEYDALLNFTTKALEGANYSVRRAVASLFGTIVGLSQRPPLTPKGSPKRAAKAGAADSSAGNPGDVGASDVNILTVDEILAILSSLFAKATSNDAKVGIAEAFAATFKQLGITFVESHYPAVSKTIIDLAANPKLTSTKQDSILMRNLCGFLLRDVVGKMLSEAGQIAALKELGTGWLRKWPAVMANDVAPPDLALICVLHEVAALLVDLGPAASVEQDTIVEPLVILMGHTSRSVNLALSWCLMC
;
A
#
# COMPACT_ATOMS: atom_id res chain seq x y z
N LEU A 1 -3.53 -32.19 -13.72
CA LEU A 1 -3.89 -31.64 -15.05
C LEU A 1 -4.21 -30.13 -14.99
N ARG A 2 -5.28 -29.68 -14.29
CA ARG A 2 -5.64 -28.24 -14.22
C ARG A 2 -4.51 -27.32 -13.72
N TYR A 3 -3.78 -27.74 -12.70
CA TYR A 3 -2.64 -27.00 -12.17
C TYR A 3 -1.51 -26.85 -13.21
N GLU A 4 -1.09 -27.97 -13.82
CA GLU A 4 -0.06 -27.97 -14.87
C GLU A 4 -0.44 -27.14 -16.10
N THR A 5 -1.72 -27.16 -16.49
CA THR A 5 -2.20 -26.32 -17.59
C THR A 5 -2.07 -24.83 -17.26
N LEU A 6 -2.38 -24.41 -16.03
CA LEU A 6 -2.20 -23.02 -15.61
C LEU A 6 -0.72 -22.62 -15.58
N ILE A 7 0.16 -23.47 -15.09
CA ILE A 7 1.61 -23.20 -15.10
C ILE A 7 2.15 -23.08 -16.53
N SER A 8 1.76 -24.00 -17.41
CA SER A 8 2.18 -23.97 -18.81
C SER A 8 1.73 -22.68 -19.50
N LEU A 9 0.49 -22.23 -19.20
CA LEU A 9 -0.04 -20.96 -19.68
C LEU A 9 0.78 -19.78 -19.15
N THR A 10 1.06 -19.73 -17.85
CA THR A 10 1.91 -18.71 -17.24
C THR A 10 3.28 -18.62 -17.91
N ARG A 11 3.93 -19.77 -18.15
CA ARG A 11 5.25 -19.81 -18.81
C ARG A 11 5.19 -19.37 -20.26
N ALA A 12 4.16 -19.79 -21.00
CA ALA A 12 3.95 -19.37 -22.38
C ALA A 12 3.77 -17.84 -22.48
N LEU A 13 3.02 -17.25 -21.56
CA LEU A 13 2.76 -15.81 -21.54
C LEU A 13 3.99 -14.98 -21.12
N LYS A 14 4.91 -15.53 -20.31
CA LYS A 14 6.20 -14.87 -20.06
C LYS A 14 7.04 -14.73 -21.33
N GLY A 15 6.99 -15.72 -22.23
CA GLY A 15 7.76 -15.72 -23.48
C GLY A 15 7.07 -14.98 -24.62
N ALA A 16 5.76 -15.14 -24.77
CA ALA A 16 4.98 -14.68 -25.93
C ALA A 16 3.78 -13.79 -25.57
N GLY A 17 3.74 -13.20 -24.37
CA GLY A 17 2.61 -12.42 -23.88
C GLY A 17 2.24 -11.24 -24.79
N LYS A 18 3.24 -10.54 -25.35
CA LYS A 18 3.05 -9.37 -26.22
C LYS A 18 2.28 -9.65 -27.52
N SER A 19 2.26 -10.91 -27.98
CA SER A 19 1.51 -11.33 -29.17
C SER A 19 0.09 -11.80 -28.89
N SER A 20 -0.35 -11.82 -27.63
CA SER A 20 -1.69 -12.26 -27.26
C SER A 20 -2.75 -11.24 -27.72
N THR A 21 -3.85 -11.73 -28.29
CA THR A 21 -4.98 -10.87 -28.68
C THR A 21 -5.85 -10.54 -27.47
N ASP A 22 -6.58 -9.42 -27.52
CA ASP A 22 -7.49 -8.98 -26.44
C ASP A 22 -8.54 -10.03 -26.06
N LEU A 23 -9.02 -10.81 -27.03
CA LEU A 23 -9.96 -11.91 -26.80
C LEU A 23 -9.33 -13.00 -25.92
N MET A 24 -8.10 -13.42 -26.25
CA MET A 24 -7.38 -14.42 -25.47
C MET A 24 -7.11 -13.94 -24.04
N ILE A 25 -6.76 -12.66 -23.87
CA ILE A 25 -6.51 -12.06 -22.56
C ILE A 25 -7.79 -12.07 -21.70
N LYS A 26 -8.94 -11.72 -22.29
CA LYS A 26 -10.25 -11.78 -21.60
C LYS A 26 -10.61 -13.19 -21.16
N ASP A 27 -10.35 -14.19 -22.00
CA ASP A 27 -10.60 -15.59 -21.68
C ASP A 27 -9.66 -16.10 -20.57
N PHE A 28 -8.37 -15.76 -20.62
CA PHE A 28 -7.42 -16.08 -19.56
C PHE A 28 -7.80 -15.44 -18.23
N LEU A 29 -8.21 -14.17 -18.24
CA LEU A 29 -8.72 -13.47 -17.07
C LEU A 29 -9.93 -14.17 -16.47
N LYS A 30 -10.87 -14.61 -17.32
CA LYS A 30 -12.08 -15.32 -16.87
C LYS A 30 -11.73 -16.64 -16.18
N ILE A 31 -10.83 -17.42 -16.77
CA ILE A 31 -10.36 -18.70 -16.21
C ILE A 31 -9.57 -18.49 -14.92
N ALA A 32 -8.68 -17.49 -14.90
CA ALA A 32 -7.88 -17.23 -13.71
C ALA A 32 -8.72 -16.68 -12.56
N LYS A 33 -9.72 -15.83 -12.86
CA LYS A 33 -10.69 -15.36 -11.87
C LYS A 33 -11.47 -16.52 -11.25
N SER A 34 -11.96 -17.47 -12.03
CA SER A 34 -12.68 -18.62 -11.46
C SER A 34 -11.78 -19.52 -10.60
N GLY A 35 -10.49 -19.61 -10.91
CA GLY A 35 -9.52 -20.39 -10.12
C GLY A 35 -9.07 -19.74 -8.80
N LEU A 36 -9.28 -18.44 -8.61
CA LEU A 36 -8.92 -17.74 -7.36
C LEU A 36 -9.71 -18.22 -6.14
N THR A 37 -10.92 -18.76 -6.34
CA THR A 37 -11.77 -19.30 -5.26
C THR A 37 -11.85 -20.83 -5.29
N ASP A 38 -10.92 -21.51 -5.97
CA ASP A 38 -10.90 -22.98 -6.03
C ASP A 38 -10.66 -23.59 -4.64
N LYS A 39 -11.09 -24.83 -4.42
CA LYS A 39 -10.81 -25.56 -3.16
C LYS A 39 -9.33 -25.90 -3.02
N MET A 40 -8.62 -26.10 -4.14
CA MET A 40 -7.21 -26.43 -4.15
C MET A 40 -6.35 -25.16 -4.12
N LEU A 41 -5.60 -24.96 -3.03
CA LEU A 41 -4.78 -23.77 -2.83
C LEU A 41 -3.70 -23.59 -3.91
N LEU A 42 -3.16 -24.68 -4.46
CA LEU A 42 -2.20 -24.64 -5.57
C LEU A 42 -2.78 -24.01 -6.84
N ILE A 43 -4.08 -24.24 -7.10
CA ILE A 43 -4.79 -23.63 -8.23
C ILE A 43 -4.95 -22.13 -7.97
N ARG A 44 -5.28 -21.72 -6.74
CA ARG A 44 -5.36 -20.29 -6.38
C ARG A 44 -4.04 -19.56 -6.62
N VAL A 45 -2.91 -20.16 -6.23
CA VAL A 45 -1.56 -19.60 -6.49
C VAL A 45 -1.33 -19.46 -7.98
N ALA A 46 -1.52 -20.54 -8.75
CA ALA A 46 -1.31 -20.53 -10.20
C ALA A 46 -2.22 -19.50 -10.89
N SER A 47 -3.48 -19.37 -10.45
CA SER A 47 -4.43 -18.37 -10.94
C SER A 47 -4.02 -16.94 -10.62
N ALA A 48 -3.54 -16.66 -9.40
CA ALA A 48 -3.02 -15.35 -9.02
C ALA A 48 -1.77 -14.99 -9.87
N GLU A 49 -0.87 -15.95 -10.07
CA GLU A 49 0.29 -15.79 -10.94
C GLU A 49 -0.09 -15.58 -12.40
N VAL A 50 -1.10 -16.30 -12.91
CA VAL A 50 -1.64 -16.05 -14.25
C VAL A 50 -2.14 -14.62 -14.31
N ILE A 51 -2.98 -14.12 -13.40
CA ILE A 51 -3.46 -12.73 -13.50
C ILE A 51 -2.28 -11.74 -13.45
N HIS A 52 -1.32 -11.96 -12.56
CA HIS A 52 -0.14 -11.10 -12.42
C HIS A 52 0.72 -11.07 -13.71
N ILE A 53 0.98 -12.23 -14.30
CA ILE A 53 1.88 -12.41 -15.43
C ILE A 53 1.17 -12.22 -16.78
N ALA A 54 0.02 -12.88 -16.95
CA ALA A 54 -0.78 -12.92 -18.18
C ALA A 54 -1.41 -11.59 -18.56
N VAL A 55 -1.67 -10.69 -17.60
CA VAL A 55 -2.55 -9.54 -17.83
C VAL A 55 -1.81 -8.22 -17.67
N TYR A 56 -0.88 -8.17 -16.71
CA TYR A 56 -0.41 -6.89 -16.19
C TYR A 56 1.07 -6.63 -16.37
N THR A 57 1.87 -7.67 -16.63
CA THR A 57 3.32 -7.52 -16.82
C THR A 57 3.79 -7.89 -18.22
N CYS A 58 3.13 -8.84 -18.91
CA CYS A 58 3.62 -9.35 -20.19
C CYS A 58 2.73 -9.01 -21.41
N THR A 59 1.55 -8.42 -21.22
CA THR A 59 0.60 -8.08 -22.30
C THR A 59 0.50 -6.56 -22.51
N SER A 60 0.32 -6.13 -23.76
CA SER A 60 0.06 -4.72 -24.12
C SER A 60 -1.36 -4.25 -23.78
N GLN A 61 -2.02 -4.88 -22.81
CA GLN A 61 -3.35 -4.46 -22.40
C GLN A 61 -3.24 -3.10 -21.69
N PRO A 62 -4.02 -2.08 -22.09
CA PRO A 62 -4.02 -0.83 -21.36
C PRO A 62 -4.47 -1.07 -19.91
N PRO A 63 -3.89 -0.35 -18.94
CA PRO A 63 -4.35 -0.38 -17.57
C PRO A 63 -5.85 -0.02 -17.51
N PRO A 64 -6.61 -0.56 -16.53
CA PRO A 64 -8.00 -0.14 -16.30
C PRO A 64 -8.12 1.38 -16.28
N MET A 65 -9.09 1.94 -16.99
CA MET A 65 -9.19 3.40 -17.19
C MET A 65 -9.91 4.13 -16.05
N LYS A 66 -10.60 3.39 -15.18
CA LYS A 66 -11.45 3.94 -14.11
C LYS A 66 -11.05 3.36 -12.76
N ALA A 67 -11.09 4.20 -11.72
CA ALA A 67 -10.85 3.80 -10.33
C ALA A 67 -11.72 2.61 -9.90
N ASP A 68 -13.00 2.60 -10.28
CA ASP A 68 -13.96 1.53 -9.94
C ASP A 68 -13.53 0.15 -10.44
N GLU A 69 -12.82 0.08 -11.58
CA GLU A 69 -12.34 -1.18 -12.14
C GLU A 69 -11.19 -1.75 -11.32
N TYR A 70 -10.35 -0.89 -10.72
CA TYR A 70 -9.32 -1.30 -9.76
C TYR A 70 -9.95 -1.81 -8.48
N ASP A 71 -10.90 -1.09 -7.90
CA ASP A 71 -11.57 -1.54 -6.67
C ASP A 71 -12.27 -2.89 -6.89
N ALA A 72 -13.01 -3.05 -8.00
CA ALA A 72 -13.65 -4.32 -8.34
C ALA A 72 -12.66 -5.48 -8.48
N LEU A 73 -11.48 -5.23 -9.06
CA LEU A 73 -10.44 -6.25 -9.22
C LEU A 73 -9.78 -6.60 -7.89
N LEU A 74 -9.47 -5.60 -7.05
CA LEU A 74 -8.84 -5.79 -5.75
C LEU A 74 -9.79 -6.53 -4.79
N ASN A 75 -11.09 -6.16 -4.76
CA ASN A 75 -12.12 -6.91 -4.04
C ASN A 75 -12.26 -8.35 -4.53
N PHE A 76 -12.02 -8.62 -5.82
CA PHE A 76 -12.05 -9.99 -6.33
C PHE A 76 -10.85 -10.80 -5.84
N THR A 77 -9.67 -10.19 -5.80
CA THR A 77 -8.44 -10.86 -5.33
C THR A 77 -8.43 -11.13 -3.82
N THR A 78 -9.09 -10.31 -3.00
CA THR A 78 -9.17 -10.58 -1.54
C THR A 78 -9.96 -11.85 -1.22
N LYS A 79 -10.93 -12.24 -2.05
CA LYS A 79 -11.69 -13.50 -1.87
C LYS A 79 -10.80 -14.74 -1.89
N ALA A 80 -9.66 -14.68 -2.57
CA ALA A 80 -8.70 -15.78 -2.60
C ALA A 80 -8.02 -16.03 -1.25
N LEU A 81 -8.04 -15.03 -0.36
CA LEU A 81 -7.39 -15.07 0.96
C LEU A 81 -8.19 -15.84 2.02
N GLU A 82 -9.47 -16.16 1.76
CA GLU A 82 -10.28 -16.93 2.69
C GLU A 82 -9.75 -18.38 2.79
N GLY A 83 -9.21 -18.75 3.96
CA GLY A 83 -8.56 -20.04 4.17
C GLY A 83 -7.22 -20.20 3.44
N ALA A 84 -6.54 -19.08 3.15
CA ALA A 84 -5.28 -19.08 2.44
C ALA A 84 -4.08 -19.49 3.30
N ASN A 85 -3.17 -20.27 2.70
CA ASN A 85 -1.85 -20.53 3.26
C ASN A 85 -0.85 -19.43 2.83
N TYR A 86 0.38 -19.52 3.36
CA TYR A 86 1.45 -18.57 3.05
C TYR A 86 1.71 -18.38 1.54
N SER A 87 1.72 -19.46 0.75
CA SER A 87 1.95 -19.36 -0.70
C SER A 87 0.87 -18.57 -1.43
N VAL A 88 -0.40 -18.75 -1.04
CA VAL A 88 -1.52 -17.99 -1.62
C VAL A 88 -1.43 -16.53 -1.22
N ARG A 89 -1.17 -16.23 0.06
CA ARG A 89 -1.03 -14.85 0.54
C ARG A 89 0.08 -14.09 -0.21
N ARG A 90 1.24 -14.70 -0.38
CA ARG A 90 2.37 -14.11 -1.12
C ARG A 90 2.03 -13.86 -2.60
N ALA A 91 1.36 -14.81 -3.27
CA ALA A 91 0.98 -14.66 -4.67
C ALA A 91 -0.07 -13.55 -4.85
N VAL A 92 -1.07 -13.50 -3.96
CA VAL A 92 -2.09 -12.44 -3.95
C VAL A 92 -1.47 -11.08 -3.63
N ALA A 93 -0.56 -10.98 -2.66
CA ALA A 93 0.13 -9.75 -2.32
C ALA A 93 0.92 -9.18 -3.53
N SER A 94 1.67 -10.04 -4.24
CA SER A 94 2.38 -9.63 -5.46
C SER A 94 1.44 -9.13 -6.55
N LEU A 95 0.27 -9.77 -6.71
CA LEU A 95 -0.77 -9.36 -7.64
C LEU A 95 -1.35 -7.99 -7.25
N PHE A 96 -1.65 -7.78 -5.97
CA PHE A 96 -2.13 -6.51 -5.43
C PHE A 96 -1.19 -5.35 -5.76
N GLY A 97 0.09 -5.50 -5.41
CA GLY A 97 1.10 -4.46 -5.68
C GLY A 97 1.16 -4.12 -7.16
N THR A 98 1.10 -5.12 -8.04
CA THR A 98 1.12 -4.90 -9.49
C THR A 98 -0.13 -4.19 -10.02
N ILE A 99 -1.32 -4.55 -9.52
CA ILE A 99 -2.58 -3.87 -9.89
C ILE A 99 -2.53 -2.40 -9.49
N VAL A 100 -2.09 -2.11 -8.26
CA VAL A 100 -1.96 -0.72 -7.79
C VAL A 100 -0.87 0.01 -8.57
N GLY A 101 0.28 -0.62 -8.81
CA GLY A 101 1.38 -0.04 -9.59
C GLY A 101 0.99 0.31 -11.03
N LEU A 102 0.01 -0.39 -11.61
CA LEU A 102 -0.54 -0.04 -12.93
C LEU A 102 -1.35 1.25 -12.92
N SER A 103 -2.04 1.57 -11.83
CA SER A 103 -2.78 2.82 -11.70
C SER A 103 -1.88 4.06 -11.72
N GLN A 104 -0.60 3.88 -11.37
CA GLN A 104 0.42 4.94 -11.33
C GLN A 104 1.24 5.03 -12.62
N ARG A 105 0.86 4.28 -13.68
CA ARG A 105 1.48 4.43 -14.99
C ARG A 105 0.61 5.32 -15.86
N PRO A 106 1.17 6.34 -16.53
CA PRO A 106 0.40 7.16 -17.44
C PRO A 106 -0.23 6.27 -18.53
N PRO A 107 -1.50 6.51 -18.91
CA PRO A 107 -2.12 5.77 -19.99
C PRO A 107 -1.27 5.92 -21.25
N LEU A 108 -0.86 4.79 -21.85
CA LEU A 108 -0.27 4.81 -23.18
C LEU A 108 -1.32 5.45 -24.10
N THR A 109 -1.06 6.69 -24.53
CA THR A 109 -1.91 7.35 -25.52
C THR A 109 -2.03 6.43 -26.74
N PRO A 110 -3.24 6.20 -27.28
CA PRO A 110 -3.36 5.46 -28.52
C PRO A 110 -2.56 6.22 -29.57
N LYS A 111 -1.58 5.54 -30.21
CA LYS A 111 -0.85 6.07 -31.37
C LYS A 111 -1.87 6.68 -32.34
N GLY A 112 -1.93 8.01 -32.37
CA GLY A 112 -2.69 8.75 -33.35
C GLY A 112 -2.24 8.33 -34.74
N SER A 113 -3.20 8.01 -35.59
CA SER A 113 -2.99 7.70 -36.99
C SER A 113 -2.17 8.80 -37.70
N PRO A 114 -1.28 8.45 -38.65
CA PRO A 114 -0.49 9.45 -39.37
C PRO A 114 -1.40 10.17 -40.36
N LYS A 115 -1.92 11.35 -39.97
CA LYS A 115 -2.66 12.20 -40.88
C LYS A 115 -1.67 12.93 -41.80
N ARG A 116 -1.66 12.47 -43.06
CA ARG A 116 -1.03 13.05 -44.26
C ARG A 116 -0.76 14.55 -44.14
N ALA A 117 0.52 14.93 -44.22
CA ALA A 117 0.93 16.30 -44.50
C ALA A 117 0.70 16.61 -46.00
N ALA A 118 -0.20 17.54 -46.28
CA ALA A 118 -0.35 18.18 -47.58
C ALA A 118 -0.31 19.71 -47.40
N LYS A 119 0.83 20.29 -47.81
CA LYS A 119 1.11 21.61 -48.42
C LYS A 119 0.53 22.93 -47.85
N ALA A 120 1.50 23.85 -47.62
CA ALA A 120 1.54 25.30 -47.89
C ALA A 120 0.62 26.24 -47.06
N GLY A 121 1.01 27.44 -46.61
CA GLY A 121 2.13 28.32 -46.93
C GLY A 121 2.38 29.38 -45.85
N ALA A 122 3.16 30.41 -46.18
CA ALA A 122 4.09 31.18 -45.34
C ALA A 122 3.57 32.40 -44.55
N ALA A 123 4.45 32.88 -43.66
CA ALA A 123 4.59 34.23 -43.03
C ALA A 123 3.58 34.56 -41.89
N ASP A 124 3.91 35.21 -40.77
CA ASP A 124 5.07 35.95 -40.27
C ASP A 124 4.97 36.10 -38.73
N SER A 125 6.13 36.19 -38.05
CA SER A 125 6.44 36.85 -36.77
C SER A 125 5.44 36.92 -35.60
N SER A 126 5.82 36.33 -34.45
CA SER A 126 6.29 37.04 -33.25
C SER A 126 6.12 36.24 -31.94
N ALA A 127 7.20 36.17 -31.16
CA ALA A 127 7.29 35.92 -29.71
C ALA A 127 6.31 34.90 -29.08
N GLY A 128 6.76 33.65 -28.95
CA GLY A 128 6.13 32.63 -28.11
C GLY A 128 7.17 31.96 -27.21
N ASN A 129 7.05 32.16 -25.90
CA ASN A 129 7.86 31.54 -24.85
C ASN A 129 8.04 30.02 -25.06
N PRO A 130 9.22 29.44 -24.74
CA PRO A 130 9.37 28.00 -24.59
C PRO A 130 8.79 27.60 -23.23
N GLY A 131 7.47 27.51 -23.16
CA GLY A 131 6.73 26.93 -22.04
C GLY A 131 6.15 25.59 -22.44
N ASP A 132 7.02 24.62 -22.75
CA ASP A 132 6.64 23.21 -22.77
C ASP A 132 6.47 22.76 -21.31
N VAL A 133 5.35 23.16 -20.71
CA VAL A 133 4.87 22.62 -19.45
C VAL A 133 4.28 21.26 -19.74
N GLY A 134 5.01 20.25 -19.27
CA GLY A 134 4.88 18.85 -19.60
C GLY A 134 3.47 18.28 -19.49
N ALA A 135 3.28 17.22 -20.28
CA ALA A 135 2.17 16.30 -20.19
C ALA A 135 1.79 16.05 -18.74
N SER A 136 0.55 16.38 -18.38
CA SER A 136 -0.03 16.02 -17.10
C SER A 136 -0.03 14.49 -16.97
N ASP A 137 0.97 13.95 -16.28
CA ASP A 137 1.04 12.58 -15.78
C ASP A 137 -0.06 12.38 -14.74
N VAL A 138 -1.30 12.24 -15.19
CA VAL A 138 -2.45 12.01 -14.32
C VAL A 138 -2.45 10.53 -13.94
N ASN A 139 -1.95 10.22 -12.74
CA ASN A 139 -2.17 8.93 -12.10
C ASN A 139 -3.67 8.66 -12.01
N ILE A 140 -4.10 7.42 -12.29
CA ILE A 140 -5.51 7.04 -12.36
C ILE A 140 -6.11 6.95 -10.95
N LEU A 141 -5.29 6.55 -9.97
CA LEU A 141 -5.64 6.57 -8.55
C LEU A 141 -4.76 7.59 -7.83
N THR A 142 -5.38 8.40 -6.99
CA THR A 142 -4.67 9.23 -6.02
C THR A 142 -4.12 8.38 -4.87
N VAL A 143 -3.15 8.92 -4.13
CA VAL A 143 -2.57 8.25 -2.96
C VAL A 143 -3.63 7.94 -1.91
N ASP A 144 -4.53 8.89 -1.67
CA ASP A 144 -5.62 8.74 -0.70
C ASP A 144 -6.62 7.66 -1.15
N GLU A 145 -6.91 7.54 -2.45
CA GLU A 145 -7.75 6.46 -2.97
C GLU A 145 -7.10 5.08 -2.80
N ILE A 146 -5.79 4.95 -3.06
CA ILE A 146 -5.07 3.68 -2.84
C ILE A 146 -5.16 3.26 -1.37
N LEU A 147 -4.89 4.19 -0.45
CA LEU A 147 -4.92 3.94 0.98
C LEU A 147 -6.36 3.66 1.47
N ALA A 148 -7.36 4.35 0.93
CA ALA A 148 -8.78 4.13 1.22
C ALA A 148 -9.26 2.75 0.75
N ILE A 149 -8.85 2.31 -0.45
CA ILE A 149 -9.19 0.98 -0.97
C ILE A 149 -8.57 -0.09 -0.06
N LEU A 150 -7.27 0.01 0.25
CA LEU A 150 -6.58 -0.97 1.08
C LEU A 150 -7.16 -1.06 2.50
N SER A 151 -7.47 0.08 3.13
CA SER A 151 -8.09 0.12 4.46
C SER A 151 -9.53 -0.43 4.45
N SER A 152 -10.32 -0.14 3.40
CA SER A 152 -11.66 -0.68 3.19
C SER A 152 -11.65 -2.21 3.04
N LEU A 153 -10.70 -2.73 2.26
CA LEU A 153 -10.53 -4.17 2.08
C LEU A 153 -10.16 -4.86 3.40
N PHE A 154 -9.27 -4.26 4.17
CA PHE A 154 -8.89 -4.78 5.48
C PHE A 154 -10.07 -4.76 6.46
N ALA A 155 -10.86 -3.69 6.48
CA ALA A 155 -12.03 -3.57 7.35
C ALA A 155 -13.12 -4.62 7.04
N LYS A 156 -13.19 -5.11 5.80
CA LYS A 156 -14.10 -6.19 5.37
C LYS A 156 -13.57 -7.60 5.70
N ALA A 157 -12.31 -7.74 6.09
CA ALA A 157 -11.69 -9.05 6.32
C ALA A 157 -12.18 -9.70 7.62
N THR A 158 -12.77 -10.89 7.51
CA THR A 158 -13.32 -11.63 8.64
C THR A 158 -12.35 -12.66 9.22
N SER A 159 -11.47 -13.25 8.40
CA SER A 159 -10.51 -14.26 8.84
C SER A 159 -9.12 -13.68 9.13
N ASN A 160 -8.40 -14.27 10.09
CA ASN A 160 -7.03 -13.86 10.42
C ASN A 160 -6.08 -14.05 9.23
N ASP A 161 -6.26 -15.11 8.44
CA ASP A 161 -5.47 -15.33 7.22
C ASP A 161 -5.70 -14.24 6.18
N ALA A 162 -6.95 -13.74 6.05
CA ALA A 162 -7.25 -12.62 5.17
C ALA A 162 -6.64 -11.31 5.69
N LYS A 163 -6.73 -11.02 7.00
CA LYS A 163 -6.09 -9.83 7.60
C LYS A 163 -4.57 -9.84 7.35
N VAL A 164 -3.91 -10.97 7.59
CA VAL A 164 -2.46 -11.13 7.32
C VAL A 164 -2.16 -11.00 5.82
N GLY A 165 -2.97 -11.60 4.95
CA GLY A 165 -2.78 -11.52 3.50
C GLY A 165 -2.95 -10.12 2.94
N ILE A 166 -3.88 -9.33 3.50
CA ILE A 166 -4.06 -7.93 3.12
C ILE A 166 -2.89 -7.09 3.66
N ALA A 167 -2.39 -7.35 4.87
CA ALA A 167 -1.17 -6.70 5.35
C ALA A 167 0.06 -7.00 4.46
N GLU A 168 0.23 -8.25 4.02
CA GLU A 168 1.25 -8.60 3.02
C GLU A 168 1.02 -7.85 1.69
N ALA A 169 -0.24 -7.61 1.30
CA ALA A 169 -0.59 -6.82 0.12
C ALA A 169 -0.26 -5.32 0.28
N PHE A 170 -0.48 -4.71 1.45
CA PHE A 170 0.04 -3.38 1.78
C PHE A 170 1.55 -3.33 1.57
N ALA A 171 2.27 -4.32 2.10
CA ALA A 171 3.72 -4.40 1.98
C ALA A 171 4.20 -4.51 0.53
N ALA A 172 3.56 -5.36 -0.27
CA ALA A 172 3.86 -5.49 -1.70
C ALA A 172 3.52 -4.21 -2.48
N THR A 173 2.46 -3.50 -2.10
CA THR A 173 2.06 -2.23 -2.72
C THR A 173 3.10 -1.14 -2.47
N PHE A 174 3.53 -0.93 -1.23
CA PHE A 174 4.57 0.06 -0.93
C PHE A 174 5.89 -0.26 -1.64
N LYS A 175 6.29 -1.54 -1.66
CA LYS A 175 7.48 -1.97 -2.41
C LYS A 175 7.37 -1.71 -3.92
N GLN A 176 6.17 -1.84 -4.49
CA GLN A 176 5.93 -1.60 -5.91
C GLN A 176 5.91 -0.09 -6.25
N LEU A 177 5.41 0.75 -5.34
CA LEU A 177 5.37 2.21 -5.50
C LEU A 177 6.76 2.86 -5.28
N GLY A 178 7.60 2.23 -4.47
CA GLY A 178 9.00 2.63 -4.25
C GLY A 178 9.20 3.56 -3.06
N ILE A 179 10.48 3.80 -2.75
CA ILE A 179 10.91 4.54 -1.55
C ILE A 179 10.48 6.00 -1.59
N THR A 180 10.70 6.68 -2.72
CA THR A 180 10.40 8.11 -2.89
C THR A 180 8.93 8.43 -2.64
N PHE A 181 8.03 7.54 -3.07
CA PHE A 181 6.60 7.65 -2.83
C PHE A 181 6.27 7.57 -1.33
N VAL A 182 6.84 6.58 -0.64
CA VAL A 182 6.57 6.34 0.78
C VAL A 182 7.08 7.49 1.65
N GLU A 183 8.27 8.04 1.34
CA GLU A 183 8.81 9.19 2.06
C GLU A 183 7.96 10.46 1.84
N SER A 184 7.54 10.71 0.60
CA SER A 184 6.74 11.90 0.26
C SER A 184 5.33 11.87 0.87
N HIS A 185 4.78 10.68 1.11
CA HIS A 185 3.42 10.48 1.61
C HIS A 185 3.38 9.80 3.00
N TYR A 186 4.48 9.86 3.76
CA TYR A 186 4.59 9.22 5.06
C TYR A 186 3.46 9.58 6.06
N PRO A 187 3.00 10.85 6.17
CA PRO A 187 1.88 11.20 7.04
C PRO A 187 0.60 10.43 6.74
N ALA A 188 0.25 10.29 5.46
CA ALA A 188 -0.95 9.57 5.03
C ALA A 188 -0.82 8.05 5.24
N VAL A 189 0.36 7.50 4.96
CA VAL A 189 0.66 6.07 5.13
C VAL A 189 0.62 5.68 6.61
N SER A 190 1.36 6.41 7.46
CA SER A 190 1.40 6.15 8.90
C SER A 190 0.02 6.30 9.53
N LYS A 191 -0.72 7.35 9.16
CA LYS A 191 -2.10 7.55 9.62
C LYS A 191 -3.00 6.37 9.28
N THR A 192 -2.99 5.94 8.02
CA THR A 192 -3.83 4.81 7.57
C THR A 192 -3.52 3.53 8.34
N ILE A 193 -2.24 3.23 8.58
CA ILE A 193 -1.83 2.01 9.30
C ILE A 193 -2.24 2.07 10.78
N ILE A 194 -2.06 3.22 11.42
CA ILE A 194 -2.37 3.41 12.84
C ILE A 194 -3.90 3.44 13.06
N ASP A 195 -4.65 4.14 12.21
CA ASP A 195 -6.12 4.16 12.25
C ASP A 195 -6.71 2.77 12.05
N LEU A 196 -6.09 1.95 11.21
CA LEU A 196 -6.49 0.57 11.01
C LEU A 196 -6.30 -0.27 12.27
N ALA A 197 -5.15 -0.14 12.93
CA ALA A 197 -4.87 -0.81 14.20
C ALA A 197 -5.84 -0.37 15.30
N ALA A 198 -6.21 0.90 15.31
CA ALA A 198 -7.13 1.52 16.27
C ALA A 198 -8.62 1.17 16.06
N ASN A 199 -8.98 0.56 14.94
CA ASN A 199 -10.39 0.38 14.57
C ASN A 199 -11.10 -0.59 15.55
N PRO A 200 -12.18 -0.16 16.24
CA PRO A 200 -12.91 -1.00 17.19
C PRO A 200 -13.50 -2.26 16.57
N LYS A 201 -13.86 -2.23 15.28
CA LYS A 201 -14.40 -3.40 14.56
C LYS A 201 -13.36 -4.50 14.39
N LEU A 202 -12.08 -4.12 14.32
CA LEU A 202 -10.95 -5.02 14.10
C LEU A 202 -10.29 -5.45 15.40
N THR A 203 -10.72 -4.92 16.55
CA THR A 203 -10.09 -5.10 17.87
C THR A 203 -11.08 -5.54 18.94
N SER A 204 -12.18 -6.18 18.52
CA SER A 204 -13.27 -6.60 19.41
C SER A 204 -12.85 -7.62 20.46
N THR A 205 -11.92 -8.52 20.12
CA THR A 205 -11.35 -9.49 21.06
C THR A 205 -9.90 -9.14 21.41
N LYS A 206 -9.43 -9.58 22.59
CA LYS A 206 -8.03 -9.41 22.99
C LYS A 206 -7.05 -10.04 21.99
N GLN A 207 -7.42 -11.17 21.40
CA GLN A 207 -6.62 -11.84 20.38
C GLN A 207 -6.52 -10.98 19.11
N ASP A 208 -7.62 -10.36 18.69
CA ASP A 208 -7.64 -9.43 17.57
C ASP A 208 -6.81 -8.18 17.85
N SER A 209 -6.87 -7.60 19.05
CA SER A 209 -6.03 -6.44 19.40
C SER A 209 -4.53 -6.76 19.31
N ILE A 210 -4.12 -7.96 19.74
CA ILE A 210 -2.72 -8.41 19.63
C ILE A 210 -2.33 -8.60 18.16
N LEU A 211 -3.19 -9.23 17.36
CA LEU A 211 -2.95 -9.41 15.93
C LEU A 211 -2.80 -8.05 15.23
N MET A 212 -3.70 -7.11 15.50
CA MET A 212 -3.65 -5.77 14.91
C MET A 212 -2.39 -5.00 15.31
N ARG A 213 -1.95 -5.11 16.58
CA ARG A 213 -0.67 -4.54 17.02
C ARG A 213 0.52 -5.12 16.24
N ASN A 214 0.54 -6.44 16.06
CA ASN A 214 1.62 -7.12 15.34
C ASN A 214 1.63 -6.76 13.85
N LEU A 215 0.45 -6.65 13.22
CA LEU A 215 0.32 -6.23 11.82
C LEU A 215 0.72 -4.77 11.62
N CYS A 216 0.34 -3.89 12.57
CA CYS A 216 0.76 -2.50 12.58
C CYS A 216 2.28 -2.38 12.69
N GLY A 217 2.89 -3.09 13.65
CA GLY A 217 4.34 -3.15 13.81
C GLY A 217 5.03 -3.70 12.56
N PHE A 218 4.53 -4.78 11.95
CA PHE A 218 5.06 -5.29 10.70
C PHE A 218 5.01 -4.25 9.57
N LEU A 219 3.90 -3.52 9.41
CA LEU A 219 3.77 -2.53 8.35
C LEU A 219 4.62 -1.27 8.60
N LEU A 220 4.57 -0.70 9.81
CA LEU A 220 5.34 0.50 10.14
C LEU A 220 6.83 0.20 10.19
N ARG A 221 7.25 -0.86 10.88
CA ARG A 221 8.66 -1.13 11.13
C ARG A 221 9.32 -1.95 10.02
N ASP A 222 8.78 -3.14 9.74
CA ASP A 222 9.44 -4.11 8.86
C ASP A 222 9.29 -3.77 7.37
N VAL A 223 8.29 -2.97 7.01
CA VAL A 223 8.06 -2.53 5.64
C VAL A 223 8.46 -1.06 5.48
N VAL A 224 7.73 -0.13 6.12
CA VAL A 224 7.93 1.31 5.90
C VAL A 224 9.26 1.77 6.48
N GLY A 225 9.57 1.44 7.73
CA GLY A 225 10.80 1.86 8.43
C GLY A 225 12.07 1.42 7.71
N LYS A 226 12.09 0.22 7.13
CA LYS A 226 13.23 -0.28 6.32
C LYS A 226 13.33 0.36 4.93
N MET A 227 12.31 1.07 4.48
CA MET A 227 12.32 1.81 3.22
C MET A 227 12.76 3.27 3.40
N LEU A 228 12.69 3.82 4.61
CA LEU A 228 13.05 5.21 4.88
C LEU A 228 14.58 5.41 4.87
N SER A 229 15.03 6.47 4.23
CA SER A 229 16.37 7.03 4.41
C SER A 229 16.51 7.67 5.79
N GLU A 230 17.74 7.98 6.21
CA GLU A 230 17.99 8.69 7.49
C GLU A 230 17.20 10.00 7.59
N ALA A 231 17.17 10.79 6.50
CA ALA A 231 16.35 12.01 6.45
C ALA A 231 14.85 11.71 6.54
N GLY A 232 14.39 10.64 5.88
CA GLY A 232 13.01 10.16 5.97
C GLY A 232 12.64 9.68 7.39
N GLN A 233 13.58 9.07 8.11
CA GLN A 233 13.39 8.63 9.50
C GLN A 233 13.25 9.82 10.46
N ILE A 234 14.04 10.89 10.29
CA ILE A 234 13.89 12.14 11.07
C ILE A 234 12.52 12.78 10.82
N ALA A 235 12.10 12.87 9.55
CA ALA A 235 10.78 13.39 9.19
C ALA A 235 9.64 12.53 9.75
N ALA A 236 9.79 11.21 9.70
CA ALA A 236 8.85 10.26 10.28
C ALA A 236 8.73 10.42 11.80
N LEU A 237 9.85 10.60 12.49
CA LEU A 237 9.90 10.82 13.92
C LEU A 237 9.16 12.10 14.33
N LYS A 238 9.38 13.19 13.58
CA LYS A 238 8.67 14.45 13.76
C LYS A 238 7.16 14.29 13.55
N GLU A 239 6.75 13.60 12.48
CA GLU A 239 5.34 13.35 12.17
C GLU A 239 4.65 12.50 13.24
N LEU A 240 5.30 11.46 13.74
CA LEU A 240 4.75 10.63 14.82
C LEU A 240 4.64 11.42 16.15
N GLY A 241 5.66 12.24 16.47
CA GLY A 241 5.64 13.09 17.65
C GLY A 241 4.54 14.15 17.62
N THR A 242 4.46 14.92 16.53
CA THR A 242 3.47 16.00 16.37
C THR A 242 2.06 15.50 16.06
N GLY A 243 1.95 14.48 15.19
CA GLY A 243 0.69 13.97 14.67
C GLY A 243 -0.03 13.02 15.62
N TRP A 244 0.66 12.39 16.57
CA TRP A 244 0.09 11.41 17.49
C TRP A 244 0.39 11.70 18.96
N LEU A 245 1.66 11.83 19.35
CA LEU A 245 2.02 11.98 20.77
C LEU A 245 1.56 13.33 21.35
N ARG A 246 1.77 14.44 20.62
CA ARG A 246 1.30 15.79 21.05
C ARG A 246 -0.22 15.93 21.16
N LYS A 247 -0.98 15.09 20.45
CA LYS A 247 -2.46 15.10 20.53
C LYS A 247 -2.99 14.51 21.84
N TRP A 248 -2.11 13.97 22.66
CA TRP A 248 -2.45 13.48 23.99
C TRP A 248 -1.79 14.36 25.08
N PRO A 249 -2.55 14.82 26.09
CA PRO A 249 -4.01 14.70 26.26
C PRO A 249 -4.76 15.60 25.26
N ALA A 250 -6.03 15.31 25.01
CA ALA A 250 -6.89 16.20 24.21
C ALA A 250 -7.15 17.50 25.00
N VAL A 251 -6.26 18.48 24.86
CA VAL A 251 -6.35 19.77 25.56
C VAL A 251 -7.35 20.71 24.84
N MET A 252 -7.54 20.54 23.53
CA MET A 252 -8.46 21.35 22.74
C MET A 252 -9.81 20.65 22.51
N ALA A 253 -10.90 21.42 22.50
CA ALA A 253 -12.26 20.90 22.37
C ALA A 253 -12.57 20.15 21.06
N ASN A 254 -11.73 20.31 20.03
CA ASN A 254 -11.85 19.61 18.74
C ASN A 254 -10.88 18.42 18.61
N ASP A 255 -9.98 18.19 19.56
CA ASP A 255 -9.03 17.09 19.49
C ASP A 255 -9.63 15.82 20.07
N VAL A 256 -9.66 14.77 19.26
CA VAL A 256 -10.01 13.41 19.72
C VAL A 256 -8.74 12.75 20.21
N ALA A 257 -8.72 12.38 21.50
CA ALA A 257 -7.59 11.67 22.09
C ALA A 257 -7.32 10.37 21.30
N PRO A 258 -6.06 10.10 20.90
CA PRO A 258 -5.72 8.86 20.24
C PRO A 258 -6.04 7.64 21.13
N PRO A 259 -6.56 6.55 20.56
CA PRO A 259 -6.86 5.35 21.34
C PRO A 259 -5.57 4.67 21.84
N ASP A 260 -5.66 3.99 22.99
CA ASP A 260 -4.54 3.31 23.64
C ASP A 260 -3.69 2.47 22.67
N LEU A 261 -4.34 1.71 21.79
CA LEU A 261 -3.66 0.82 20.85
C LEU A 261 -2.87 1.58 19.77
N ALA A 262 -3.38 2.74 19.33
CA ALA A 262 -2.65 3.62 18.42
C ALA A 262 -1.39 4.17 19.11
N LEU A 263 -1.52 4.69 20.33
CA LEU A 263 -0.40 5.20 21.12
C LEU A 263 0.67 4.12 21.33
N ILE A 264 0.27 2.88 21.64
CA ILE A 264 1.20 1.76 21.78
C ILE A 264 1.98 1.48 20.48
N CYS A 265 1.32 1.51 19.32
CA CYS A 265 1.99 1.28 18.04
C CYS A 265 2.94 2.43 17.71
N VAL A 266 2.53 3.68 17.96
CA VAL A 266 3.36 4.87 17.76
C VAL A 266 4.59 4.83 18.66
N LEU A 267 4.43 4.56 19.96
CA LEU A 267 5.54 4.49 20.91
C LEU A 267 6.56 3.41 20.54
N HIS A 268 6.09 2.26 20.05
CA HIS A 268 6.98 1.21 19.56
C HIS A 268 7.77 1.64 18.32
N GLU A 269 7.14 2.32 17.37
CA GLU A 269 7.82 2.82 16.17
C GLU A 269 8.80 3.94 16.51
N VAL A 270 8.41 4.89 17.36
CA VAL A 270 9.28 5.97 17.85
C VAL A 270 10.51 5.39 18.55
N ALA A 271 10.32 4.42 19.46
CA ALA A 271 11.44 3.75 20.13
C ALA A 271 12.39 3.08 19.13
N ALA A 272 11.84 2.41 18.12
CA ALA A 272 12.64 1.74 17.09
C ALA A 272 13.40 2.73 16.19
N LEU A 273 12.78 3.86 15.84
CA LEU A 273 13.43 4.94 15.09
C LEU A 273 14.53 5.61 15.91
N LEU A 274 14.33 5.83 17.21
CA LEU A 274 15.37 6.38 18.10
C LEU A 274 16.60 5.49 18.13
N VAL A 275 16.42 4.16 18.21
CA VAL A 275 17.53 3.19 18.18
C VAL A 275 18.26 3.21 16.84
N ASP A 276 17.54 3.34 15.72
CA ASP A 276 18.14 3.36 14.39
C ASP A 276 18.90 4.66 14.10
N LEU A 277 18.33 5.81 14.48
CA LEU A 277 18.91 7.14 14.26
C LEU A 277 20.07 7.42 15.22
N GLY A 278 20.03 6.87 16.44
CA GLY A 278 21.04 7.10 17.47
C GLY A 278 21.28 8.60 17.70
N PRO A 279 22.51 9.13 17.48
CA PRO A 279 22.80 10.55 17.67
C PRO A 279 21.99 11.49 16.76
N ALA A 280 21.56 11.05 15.58
CA ALA A 280 20.80 11.88 14.64
C ALA A 280 19.40 12.23 15.16
N ALA A 281 18.88 11.45 16.12
CA ALA A 281 17.58 11.72 16.75
C ALA A 281 17.56 13.02 17.57
N SER A 282 18.73 13.54 17.99
CA SER A 282 18.79 14.78 18.78
C SER A 282 18.23 16.01 18.05
N VAL A 283 18.13 15.95 16.72
CA VAL A 283 17.58 17.03 15.89
C VAL A 283 16.10 17.30 16.19
N GLU A 284 15.34 16.28 16.57
CA GLU A 284 13.90 16.38 16.86
C GLU A 284 13.58 16.08 18.34
N GLN A 285 14.55 16.26 19.23
CA GLN A 285 14.41 15.96 20.66
C GLN A 285 13.27 16.75 21.31
N ASP A 286 13.15 18.05 21.01
CA ASP A 286 12.10 18.92 21.54
C ASP A 286 10.69 18.46 21.12
N THR A 287 10.57 17.84 19.95
CA THR A 287 9.31 17.33 19.41
C THR A 287 8.81 16.10 20.17
N ILE A 288 9.71 15.35 20.82
CA ILE A 288 9.41 14.03 21.38
C ILE A 288 9.42 14.06 22.91
N VAL A 289 10.41 14.71 23.53
CA VAL A 289 10.61 14.65 24.98
C VAL A 289 9.43 15.21 25.75
N GLU A 290 8.91 16.38 25.38
CA GLU A 290 7.77 17.00 26.04
C GLU A 290 6.52 16.09 25.98
N PRO A 291 6.09 15.58 24.81
CA PRO A 291 4.98 14.63 24.74
C PRO A 291 5.19 13.35 25.54
N LEU A 292 6.39 12.76 25.54
CA LEU A 292 6.67 11.54 26.30
C LEU A 292 6.56 11.76 27.82
N VAL A 293 7.04 12.91 28.32
CA VAL A 293 6.93 13.28 29.75
C VAL A 293 5.47 13.44 30.15
N ILE A 294 4.67 14.11 29.30
CA ILE A 294 3.23 14.26 29.53
C ILE A 294 2.57 12.87 29.57
N LEU A 295 2.91 11.97 28.63
CA LEU A 295 2.34 10.63 28.51
C LEU A 295 2.55 9.74 29.75
N MET A 296 3.49 10.06 30.66
CA MET A 296 3.66 9.31 31.91
C MET A 296 2.41 9.34 32.81
N GLY A 297 1.55 10.34 32.64
CA GLY A 297 0.27 10.44 33.34
C GLY A 297 -0.83 9.52 32.79
N HIS A 298 -0.57 8.70 31.77
CA HIS A 298 -1.59 7.88 31.13
C HIS A 298 -2.13 6.78 32.07
N THR A 299 -3.45 6.56 32.07
CA THR A 299 -4.13 5.62 32.99
C THR A 299 -3.89 4.15 32.61
N SER A 300 -3.71 3.88 31.31
CA SER A 300 -3.48 2.53 30.76
C SER A 300 -2.05 2.01 31.01
N ARG A 301 -1.95 0.88 31.71
CA ARG A 301 -0.66 0.22 32.00
C ARG A 301 0.09 -0.24 30.75
N SER A 302 -0.64 -0.62 29.70
CA SER A 302 -0.04 -1.08 28.44
C SER A 302 0.69 0.05 27.71
N VAL A 303 0.14 1.26 27.76
CA VAL A 303 0.76 2.48 27.21
C VAL A 303 1.99 2.83 28.02
N ASN A 304 1.89 2.83 29.36
CA ASN A 304 3.03 3.12 30.24
C ASN A 304 4.19 2.12 30.06
N LEU A 305 3.90 0.84 29.80
CA LEU A 305 4.94 -0.14 29.48
C LEU A 305 5.65 0.19 28.16
N ALA A 306 4.89 0.52 27.10
CA ALA A 306 5.47 0.93 25.81
C ALA A 306 6.28 2.23 25.94
N LEU A 307 5.80 3.18 26.76
CA LEU A 307 6.49 4.42 27.08
C LEU A 307 7.81 4.16 27.81
N SER A 308 7.82 3.27 28.81
CA SER A 308 9.03 2.93 29.55
C SER A 308 10.12 2.37 28.64
N TRP A 309 9.75 1.60 27.61
CA TRP A 309 10.67 1.13 26.59
C TRP A 309 11.20 2.29 25.74
N CYS A 310 10.32 3.18 25.29
CA CYS A 310 10.71 4.36 24.49
C CYS A 310 11.67 5.31 25.23
N LEU A 311 11.54 5.45 26.55
CA LEU A 311 12.42 6.29 27.37
C LEU A 311 13.81 5.68 27.61
N MET A 312 13.97 4.36 27.39
CA MET A 312 15.24 3.66 27.54
C MET A 312 16.09 3.69 26.25
N CYS A 313 15.46 3.97 25.11
CA CYS A 313 16.10 4.08 23.80
C CYS A 313 16.81 5.42 23.63
#